data_AF-A0A1H9PZS6-F1
#
_entry.id   AF-A0A1H9PZS6-F1
#
_cell.length_a   1.000
_cell.length_b   1.000
_cell.length_c   1.000
_cell.angle_alpha   90.00
_cell.angle_beta   90.00
_cell.angle_gamma   90.00
#
_symmetry.space_group_name_H-M   'P 1'
#
loop_
_entity.id
_entity.type
_entity.pdbx_description
1 polymer ?
#
loop_
_entity_poly.entity_id
_entity_poly.type
_entity_poly.pdbx_seq_one_letter_code
_entity_poly.pdbx_strand_id
1 'polypeptide(L)'
;MTDSAPIYDDKAHVRGNLDLRGAQWKRPPEPEPEDGHVEIAFVEHTDGATYVAMRNSKQLEPVLVFTMAEWDAFVLGAKDGEFDEPW
;
A
#
# COMPACT_ATOMS: atom_id res chain seq x y z
N MET A 1 3.17 19.92 19.48
CA MET A 1 3.56 20.14 18.07
C MET A 1 4.87 19.42 17.88
N THR A 2 4.81 18.22 17.31
CA THR A 2 5.97 17.46 16.82
C THR A 2 5.64 17.06 15.40
N ASP A 3 6.58 17.40 14.50
CA ASP A 3 6.56 17.22 13.05
C ASP A 3 5.98 15.88 12.59
N SER A 4 5.17 15.92 11.52
CA SER A 4 5.17 14.83 10.56
C SER A 4 5.33 15.42 9.16
N ALA A 5 6.26 14.83 8.41
CA ALA A 5 7.15 15.46 7.44
C ALA A 5 6.53 15.80 6.07
N PRO A 6 7.13 16.70 5.28
CA PRO A 6 6.72 16.91 3.90
C PRO A 6 7.13 15.69 3.05
N ILE A 7 6.15 14.99 2.47
CA ILE A 7 6.42 13.93 1.49
C ILE A 7 6.46 14.54 0.09
N TYR A 8 7.68 14.69 -0.41
CA TYR A 8 7.98 14.94 -1.81
C TYR A 8 7.75 13.64 -2.60
N ASP A 9 6.86 13.64 -3.58
CA ASP A 9 6.67 12.54 -4.54
C ASP A 9 7.93 12.38 -5.42
N ASP A 10 8.96 11.71 -4.90
CA ASP A 10 10.20 11.33 -5.59
C ASP A 10 10.19 9.85 -6.03
N LYS A 11 9.01 9.21 -6.07
CA LYS A 11 8.89 7.75 -6.25
C LYS A 11 8.55 7.31 -7.68
N ALA A 12 8.54 8.22 -8.65
CA ALA A 12 8.30 7.84 -10.04
C ALA A 12 9.29 6.75 -10.50
N HIS A 13 10.56 6.84 -10.08
CA HIS A 13 11.58 5.84 -10.40
C HIS A 13 11.41 4.51 -9.63
N VAL A 14 10.87 4.54 -8.41
CA VAL A 14 10.61 3.33 -7.60
C VAL A 14 9.38 2.59 -8.13
N ARG A 15 8.27 3.30 -8.35
CA ARG A 15 7.00 2.71 -8.86
C ARG A 15 7.19 2.02 -10.21
N GLY A 16 8.01 2.60 -11.09
CA GLY A 16 8.28 2.04 -12.41
C GLY A 16 9.16 0.79 -12.43
N ASN A 17 9.87 0.48 -11.34
CA ASN A 17 10.89 -0.58 -11.29
C ASN A 17 10.68 -1.61 -10.17
N LEU A 18 9.61 -1.50 -9.38
CA LEU A 18 9.28 -2.50 -8.36
C LEU A 18 8.87 -3.82 -9.02
N ASP A 19 9.68 -4.87 -8.84
CA ASP A 19 9.40 -6.19 -9.41
C ASP A 19 8.34 -6.94 -8.58
N LEU A 20 7.11 -6.96 -9.08
CA LEU A 20 5.97 -7.60 -8.42
C LEU A 20 5.78 -9.07 -8.80
N ARG A 21 6.60 -9.65 -9.70
CA ARG A 21 6.39 -11.02 -10.20
C ARG A 21 6.46 -12.09 -9.11
N GLY A 22 7.27 -11.84 -8.07
CA GLY A 22 7.42 -12.71 -6.91
C GLY A 22 6.59 -12.28 -5.69
N ALA A 23 5.77 -11.23 -5.81
CA ALA A 23 5.06 -10.65 -4.68
C ALA A 23 4.08 -11.66 -4.06
N GLN A 24 4.18 -11.82 -2.74
CA GLN A 24 3.28 -12.66 -1.96
C GLN A 24 2.10 -11.81 -1.48
N TRP A 25 1.02 -11.83 -2.26
CA TRP A 25 -0.18 -11.06 -1.98
C TRP A 25 -0.96 -11.63 -0.81
N LYS A 26 -1.22 -10.78 0.18
CA LYS A 26 -2.03 -11.06 1.36
C LYS A 26 -3.41 -10.44 1.12
N ARG A 27 -4.45 -11.25 1.34
CA ARG A 27 -5.85 -10.84 1.26
C ARG A 27 -6.57 -11.11 2.58
N PRO A 28 -7.68 -10.41 2.86
CA PRO A 28 -8.55 -10.74 3.96
C PRO A 28 -9.07 -12.19 3.86
N PRO A 29 -9.30 -12.88 5.00
CA PRO A 29 -9.79 -14.26 5.02
C PRO A 29 -11.26 -14.40 4.60
N GLU A 30 -12.00 -13.30 4.51
CA GLU A 30 -13.40 -13.27 4.15
C GLU A 30 -13.65 -13.80 2.71
N PRO A 31 -14.87 -14.30 2.43
CA PRO A 31 -15.29 -14.59 1.07
C PRO A 31 -15.06 -13.38 0.16
N GLU A 32 -14.73 -13.64 -1.10
CA GLU A 32 -14.47 -12.54 -2.05
C GLU A 32 -15.75 -11.73 -2.29
N PRO A 33 -15.74 -10.40 -2.05
CA PRO A 33 -16.88 -9.54 -2.35
C PRO A 33 -17.04 -9.36 -3.86
N GLU A 34 -18.16 -8.78 -4.28
CA GLU A 34 -18.45 -8.52 -5.69
C GLU A 34 -17.35 -7.66 -6.34
N ASP A 35 -16.90 -6.62 -5.66
CA ASP A 35 -15.87 -5.70 -6.15
C ASP A 35 -14.42 -6.17 -5.90
N GLY A 36 -14.23 -7.36 -5.31
CA GLY A 36 -12.91 -7.89 -4.99
C GLY A 36 -12.30 -7.36 -3.68
N HIS A 37 -11.21 -7.99 -3.27
CA HIS A 37 -10.50 -7.66 -2.04
C HIS A 37 -9.45 -6.57 -2.26
N VAL A 38 -9.13 -5.83 -1.20
CA VAL A 38 -7.85 -5.13 -1.12
C VAL A 38 -6.77 -6.16 -0.78
N GLU A 39 -5.75 -6.26 -1.62
CA GLU A 39 -4.58 -7.10 -1.39
C GLU A 39 -3.35 -6.24 -1.12
N ILE A 40 -2.47 -6.71 -0.23
CA ILE A 40 -1.17 -6.08 0.03
C ILE A 40 -0.01 -7.07 -0.10
N ALA A 41 1.15 -6.59 -0.52
CA ALA A 41 2.39 -7.36 -0.55
C ALA A 41 3.57 -6.52 -0.03
N PHE A 42 4.48 -7.16 0.69
CA PHE A 42 5.75 -6.58 1.11
C PHE A 42 6.81 -7.03 0.10
N VAL A 43 7.44 -6.08 -0.58
CA VAL A 43 8.33 -6.34 -1.71
C VAL A 43 9.67 -5.66 -1.45
N GLU A 44 10.73 -6.45 -1.40
CA GLU A 44 12.10 -5.92 -1.37
C GLU A 44 12.47 -5.40 -2.75
N HIS A 45 12.97 -4.17 -2.80
CA HIS A 45 13.40 -3.52 -4.03
C HIS A 45 14.94 -3.59 -4.15
N THR A 46 15.44 -3.31 -5.35
CA THR A 46 16.87 -3.38 -5.67
C THR A 46 17.73 -2.35 -4.94
N ASP A 47 17.13 -1.31 -4.37
CA ASP A 47 17.78 -0.36 -3.47
C ASP A 47 17.99 -0.90 -2.03
N GLY A 48 17.52 -2.13 -1.75
CA GLY A 48 17.59 -2.78 -0.45
C GLY A 48 16.48 -2.36 0.52
N ALA A 49 15.55 -1.49 0.11
CA ALA A 49 14.39 -1.12 0.92
C ALA A 49 13.21 -2.06 0.67
N THR A 50 12.33 -2.18 1.66
CA THR A 50 11.02 -2.84 1.51
C THR A 50 9.95 -1.79 1.22
N TYR A 51 9.11 -2.11 0.25
CA TYR A 51 7.93 -1.33 -0.11
C TYR A 51 6.67 -2.16 0.12
N VAL A 52 5.55 -1.47 0.38
CA VAL A 52 4.24 -2.09 0.46
C VAL A 52 3.49 -1.78 -0.83
N ALA A 53 3.15 -2.82 -1.58
CA ALA A 53 2.29 -2.73 -2.76
C ALA A 53 0.86 -3.05 -2.37
N MET A 54 -0.12 -2.30 -2.87
CA MET A 54 -1.55 -2.48 -2.62
C MET A 54 -2.33 -2.45 -3.94
N ARG A 55 -3.29 -3.36 -4.10
CA ARG A 55 -4.15 -3.43 -5.30
C ARG A 55 -5.52 -4.01 -4.98
N ASN A 56 -6.41 -4.01 -5.97
CA ASN A 56 -7.66 -4.77 -5.93
C ASN A 56 -7.46 -6.18 -6.53
N SER A 57 -8.08 -7.22 -5.95
CA SER A 57 -7.92 -8.62 -6.40
C SER A 57 -8.55 -8.93 -7.76
N LYS A 58 -9.56 -8.16 -8.19
CA LYS A 58 -10.24 -8.28 -9.48
C LYS A 58 -9.78 -7.26 -10.51
N GLN A 59 -9.38 -6.07 -10.06
CA GLN A 59 -8.80 -5.02 -10.89
C GLN A 59 -7.35 -4.78 -10.47
N LEU A 60 -6.44 -5.55 -11.07
CA LEU A 60 -5.04 -5.61 -10.64
C LEU A 60 -4.26 -4.29 -10.83
N GLU A 61 -4.81 -3.34 -11.59
CA GLU A 61 -4.24 -2.01 -11.81
C GLU A 61 -5.25 -0.90 -11.46
N PRO A 62 -4.81 0.24 -10.91
CA PRO A 62 -3.41 0.57 -10.59
C PRO A 62 -2.89 -0.13 -9.32
N VAL A 63 -1.59 -0.40 -9.26
CA VAL A 63 -0.89 -0.75 -8.01
C VAL A 63 -0.41 0.50 -7.29
N LEU A 64 -0.86 0.68 -6.03
CA LEU A 64 -0.37 1.72 -5.14
C LEU A 64 0.88 1.21 -4.41
N VAL A 65 1.90 2.06 -4.29
CA VAL A 65 3.17 1.71 -3.65
C VAL A 65 3.48 2.72 -2.55
N PHE A 66 3.76 2.19 -1.36
CA PHE A 66 4.11 2.93 -0.16
C PHE A 66 5.51 2.54 0.30
N THR A 67 6.27 3.50 0.81
CA THR A 67 7.39 3.20 1.73
C THR A 67 6.85 2.64 3.04
N MET A 68 7.69 1.99 3.84
CA MET A 68 7.30 1.54 5.18
C MET A 68 6.79 2.68 6.06
N ALA A 69 7.41 3.87 6.00
CA ALA A 69 6.97 5.02 6.78
C ALA A 69 5.59 5.55 6.35
N GLU A 70 5.31 5.60 5.04
CA GLU A 70 3.99 5.97 4.53
C GLU A 70 2.94 4.92 4.88
N TRP A 71 3.30 3.63 4.82
CA TRP A 71 2.40 2.55 5.20
C TRP A 71 2.05 2.63 6.69
N ASP A 72 3.03 2.86 7.57
CA ASP A 72 2.79 3.03 8.99
C ASP A 72 1.88 4.23 9.26
N ALA A 73 2.12 5.37 8.59
CA ALA A 73 1.26 6.54 8.69
C ALA A 73 -0.17 6.26 8.20
N PHE A 74 -0.33 5.59 7.05
CA PHE A 74 -1.62 5.18 6.51
C PHE A 74 -2.39 4.28 7.49
N VAL A 75 -1.73 3.27 8.06
CA VAL A 75 -2.35 2.35 9.02
C VAL A 75 -2.74 3.07 10.31
N LEU A 76 -1.93 4.02 10.78
CA LEU A 76 -2.25 4.82 11.96
C LEU A 76 -3.47 5.71 11.72
N GLY A 77 -3.53 6.43 10.60
CA GLY A 77 -4.71 7.23 10.22
C GLY A 77 -5.97 6.38 10.07
N ALA A 78 -5.86 5.22 9.41
CA ALA A 78 -6.97 4.28 9.27
C ALA A 78 -7.50 3.79 10.63
N LYS A 79 -6.60 3.51 11.58
CA LYS A 79 -6.98 3.10 12.94
C LYS A 79 -7.53 4.23 13.80
N ASP A 80 -7.16 5.47 13.52
CA ASP A 80 -7.69 6.66 14.19
C ASP A 80 -9.11 7.03 13.69
N GLY A 81 -9.63 6.25 12.74
CA GLY A 81 -10.98 6.41 12.21
C GLY A 81 -11.08 7.50 11.14
N GLU A 82 -9.97 7.86 10.47
CA GLU A 82 -10.00 8.82 9.35
C GLU A 82 -10.93 8.37 8.20
N PHE A 83 -11.26 7.09 8.12
CA PHE A 83 -12.20 6.52 7.14
C PHE A 83 -13.59 6.21 7.71
N ASP A 84 -13.84 6.46 9.00
CA ASP A 84 -15.11 6.18 9.66
C ASP A 84 -16.12 7.35 9.53
N GLU A 85 -15.99 8.16 8.48
CA GLU A 85 -16.89 9.29 8.23
C GLU A 85 -18.35 8.82 8.01
N PRO A 86 -19.35 9.61 8.43
CA PRO A 86 -20.76 9.22 8.41
C PRO A 86 -21.35 9.32 6.98
N TRP A 87 -20.98 8.37 6.12
CA TRP A 87 -21.64 8.09 4.85
C TRP A 87 -22.91 7.25 4.99
#